data_AF-A0A0C3JPZ3-F1
#
_entry.id   AF-A0A0C3JPZ3-F1
#
_cell.length_a   1.000
_cell.length_b   1.000
_cell.length_c   1.000
_cell.angle_alpha   90.00
_cell.angle_beta   90.00
_cell.angle_gamma   90.00
#
_symmetry.space_group_name_H-M   'P 1'
#
loop_
_entity.id
_entity.type
_entity.pdbx_description
1 polymer ?
#
loop_
_entity_poly.entity_id
_entity_poly.type
_entity_poly.pdbx_seq_one_letter_code
_entity_poly.pdbx_strand_id
1 'polypeptide(L)' 'LVACAEPCITNANLDGCSATDDTCLCNSQTFVNSATSCIESACTGSDLQQAEQFAQSLCLSVVCC' A
#
# COMPACT_ATOMS: atom_id res chain seq x y z
N LEU A 1 -0.40 -3.07 10.90
CA LEU A 1 -1.05 -3.27 9.60
C LEU A 1 -2.49 -3.69 9.86
N VAL A 2 -3.48 -3.07 9.21
CA VAL A 2 -4.88 -3.47 9.36
C VAL A 2 -5.07 -4.82 8.65
N ALA A 3 -5.70 -5.80 9.30
CA ALA A 3 -5.77 -7.18 8.78
C ALA A 3 -6.44 -7.29 7.39
N CYS A 4 -7.39 -6.40 7.07
CA CYS A 4 -8.04 -6.35 5.76
C CYS A 4 -7.11 -5.89 4.62
N ALA A 5 -6.05 -5.15 4.93
CA ALA A 5 -5.10 -4.63 3.95
C ALA A 5 -3.91 -5.57 3.67
N GLU A 6 -3.65 -6.53 4.57
CA GLU A 6 -2.58 -7.52 4.40
C GLU A 6 -2.65 -8.28 3.06
N PRO A 7 -3.78 -8.92 2.68
CA PRO A 7 -3.87 -9.62 1.41
C PRO A 7 -3.74 -8.68 0.20
N CYS A 8 -4.09 -7.40 0.37
CA CYS A 8 -4.00 -6.40 -0.68
C CYS A 8 -2.56 -6.00 -0.98
N ILE A 9 -1.70 -5.91 0.04
CA ILE A 9 -0.28 -5.61 -0.13
C ILE A 9 0.45 -6.84 -0.69
N THR A 10 0.17 -8.05 -0.17
CA THR A 10 0.87 -9.27 -0.60
C THR A 10 0.52 -9.71 -2.02
N ASN A 11 -0.67 -9.36 -2.51
CA ASN A 11 -1.12 -9.69 -3.88
C ASN A 11 -1.16 -8.46 -4.81
N ALA A 12 -0.67 -7.30 -4.36
CA ALA A 12 -0.61 -6.13 -5.21
C ALA A 12 0.31 -6.34 -6.40
N ASN A 13 0.01 -5.65 -7.50
CA ASN A 13 0.90 -5.62 -8.64
C ASN A 13 2.17 -4.82 -8.29
N LEU A 14 3.29 -5.52 -8.11
CA LEU A 14 4.59 -4.90 -7.80
C LEU A 14 5.22 -4.18 -9.01
N ASP A 15 4.62 -4.32 -10.19
CA ASP A 15 5.09 -3.81 -11.49
C ASP A 15 6.45 -4.41 -11.88
N GLY A 16 7.54 -3.86 -11.34
CA GLY A 16 8.91 -4.38 -11.46
C GLY A 16 9.74 -4.24 -10.18
N CYS A 17 9.11 -3.85 -9.07
CA CYS A 17 9.77 -3.65 -7.78
C CYS A 17 9.90 -4.97 -7.01
N SER A 18 10.90 -5.06 -6.14
CA SER A 18 10.95 -6.13 -5.14
C SER A 18 9.84 -5.91 -4.10
N ALA A 19 9.25 -7.00 -3.59
CA ALA A 19 8.26 -6.94 -2.51
C ALA A 19 8.81 -6.32 -1.20
N THR A 20 10.14 -6.18 -1.09
CA THR A 20 10.84 -5.58 0.05
C THR A 20 11.46 -4.22 -0.26
N ASP A 21 11.27 -3.71 -1.49
CA ASP A 21 11.80 -2.41 -1.90
C ASP A 21 10.68 -1.36 -1.79
N ASP A 22 10.44 -0.93 -0.55
CA ASP A 22 9.38 0.02 -0.23
C ASP A 22 9.57 1.35 -0.99
N THR A 23 10.81 1.76 -1.27
CA THR A 23 11.10 2.94 -2.08
C THR A 23 10.61 2.76 -3.51
N CYS A 24 10.94 1.66 -4.18
CA CYS A 24 10.44 1.39 -5.52
C CYS A 24 8.91 1.27 -5.53
N LEU A 25 8.35 0.49 -4.60
CA LEU A 25 6.91 0.22 -4.51
C LEU A 25 6.10 1.51 -4.32
N CYS A 26 6.52 2.38 -3.39
CA CYS A 26 5.84 3.65 -3.14
C CYS A 26 5.99 4.68 -4.28
N ASN A 27 6.98 4.52 -5.15
CA ASN A 27 7.12 5.33 -6.37
C ASN A 27 6.43 4.70 -7.60
N SER A 28 6.01 3.44 -7.51
CA SER A 28 5.23 2.78 -8.57
C SER A 28 3.76 3.12 -8.44
N GLN A 29 3.25 3.95 -9.37
CA GLN A 29 1.83 4.27 -9.43
C GLN A 29 0.97 3.02 -9.65
N THR A 30 1.50 2.01 -10.36
CA THR A 30 0.83 0.72 -10.58
C THR A 30 0.59 0.00 -9.25
N PHE A 31 1.64 -0.10 -8.41
CA PHE A 31 1.52 -0.72 -7.08
C PHE A 31 0.58 0.07 -6.18
N VAL A 32 0.78 1.39 -6.08
CA VAL A 32 -0.04 2.26 -5.22
C VAL A 32 -1.52 2.17 -5.60
N ASN A 33 -1.85 2.22 -6.90
CA ASN A 33 -3.22 2.10 -7.35
C ASN A 33 -3.80 0.71 -7.09
N SER A 34 -3.04 -0.35 -7.39
CA SER A 34 -3.48 -1.74 -7.18
C SER A 34 -3.75 -2.03 -5.70
N ALA A 35 -2.86 -1.59 -4.81
CA ALA A 35 -3.00 -1.77 -3.37
C ALA A 35 -4.19 -0.95 -2.84
N THR A 36 -4.29 0.33 -3.23
CA THR A 36 -5.38 1.23 -2.79
C THR A 36 -6.75 0.69 -3.21
N SER A 37 -6.95 0.33 -4.47
CA SER A 37 -8.25 -0.19 -4.94
C SER A 37 -8.64 -1.50 -4.27
N CYS A 38 -7.67 -2.36 -3.92
CA CYS A 38 -7.94 -3.55 -3.14
C CYS A 38 -8.34 -3.20 -1.71
N ILE A 39 -7.62 -2.27 -1.06
CA ILE A 39 -7.90 -1.81 0.30
C ILE A 39 -9.29 -1.18 0.38
N GLU A 40 -9.67 -0.31 -0.57
CA GLU A 40 -11.00 0.29 -0.66
C GLU A 40 -12.12 -0.74 -0.81
N SER A 41 -11.83 -1.89 -1.42
CA SER A 41 -12.79 -2.98 -1.62
C SER A 41 -12.85 -3.95 -0.43
N ALA A 42 -11.73 -4.17 0.26
CA ALA A 42 -11.59 -5.15 1.33
C ALA A 42 -11.80 -4.57 2.74
N CYS A 43 -11.43 -3.30 2.94
CA CYS A 43 -11.54 -2.58 4.20
C CYS A 43 -12.73 -1.61 4.16
N THR A 44 -13.35 -1.35 5.31
CA THR A 44 -14.44 -0.37 5.42
C THR A 44 -14.33 0.44 6.71
N GLY A 45 -15.02 1.57 6.78
CA GLY A 45 -15.07 2.40 7.98
C GLY A 45 -13.69 2.84 8.47
N SER A 46 -13.44 2.69 9.77
CA SER A 46 -12.18 3.09 10.40
C SER A 46 -10.98 2.25 9.94
N ASP A 47 -11.20 1.03 9.46
CA ASP A 47 -10.13 0.16 8.99
C ASP A 47 -9.57 0.64 7.65
N LEU A 48 -10.45 1.09 6.74
CA LEU A 48 -10.06 1.70 5.47
C LEU A 48 -9.22 2.95 5.71
N GLN A 49 -9.73 3.86 6.54
CA GLN A 49 -9.06 5.13 6.81
C GLN A 49 -7.69 4.93 7.48
N GLN A 50 -7.57 3.98 8.42
CA GLN A 50 -6.28 3.65 9.04
C GLN A 50 -5.32 2.98 8.06
N ALA A 51 -5.81 2.11 7.17
CA ALA A 51 -4.97 1.45 6.17
C ALA A 51 -4.38 2.45 5.17
N GLU A 52 -5.19 3.38 4.67
CA GLU A 52 -4.75 4.44 3.75
C GLU A 52 -3.74 5.39 4.42
N GLN A 53 -4.04 5.85 5.65
CA GLN A 53 -3.13 6.72 6.40
C GLN A 53 -1.79 6.03 6.68
N PHE A 54 -1.81 4.75 7.03
CA PHE A 54 -0.60 3.97 7.24
C PHE A 54 0.21 3.83 5.95
N ALA A 55 -0.44 3.49 4.83
CA ALA A 55 0.21 3.37 3.52
C ALA A 55 0.84 4.71 3.08
N GLN A 56 0.12 5.83 3.22
CA GLN A 56 0.65 7.16 2.93
C GLN A 56 1.83 7.50 3.84
N SER A 57 1.73 7.25 5.14
CA SER A 57 2.82 7.51 6.08
C SER A 57 4.08 6.68 5.77
N LEU A 58 3.91 5.42 5.37
CA LEU A 58 5.01 4.56 4.95
C LEU A 58 5.69 5.14 3.70
N CYS A 59 4.90 5.51 2.68
CA CYS A 59 5.42 6.05 1.44
C CYS A 59 6.04 7.46 1.58
N LEU A 60 5.60 8.25 2.55
CA LEU A 60 6.28 9.50 2.90
C LEU A 60 7.60 9.26 3.65
N SER A 61 7.71 8.14 4.37
CA SER A 61 8.93 7.80 5.12
C SER A 61 10.07 7.33 4.21
N VAL A 62 9.76 6.69 3.08
CA VAL A 62 10.77 6.26 2.10
C VAL A 62 11.32 7.40 1.23
N VAL A 63 10.69 8.59 1.26
CA VAL A 63 11.12 9.79 0.53
C VAL A 63 12.27 10.52 1.26
N CYS A 64 12.61 10.12 2.48
CA CYS A 64 13.67 10.79 3.24
C CYS A 64 15.05 10.20 2.93
N CYS A 65 15.71 10.87 1.96
CA CYS A 65 17.05 10.71 1.37
C CYS A 65 17.17 9.75 0.18
#